data_AF-A0A7C4LFV6-F1
#
_entry.id   AF-A0A7C4LFV6-F1
#
_cell.length_a   1.000
_cell.length_b   1.000
_cell.length_c   1.000
_cell.angle_alpha   90.00
_cell.angle_beta   90.00
_cell.angle_gamma   90.00
#
_symmetry.space_group_name_H-M   'P 1'
#
loop_
_entity.id
_entity.type
_entity.pdbx_description
1 polymer ?
#
loop_
_entity_poly.entity_id
_entity_poly.type
_entity_poly.pdbx_seq_one_letter_code
_entity_poly.pdbx_strand_id
1 'polypeptide(L)'
;MALNTYLVITDGTVAGTVTIAAYGLISKFMLARDGWAPVVPALSDNQLAAGGEYDAATEEIEINIAGASAADAYAAMDLLSRLMDQAKRHTAGKRFTGPVLMKYSPKGGVVSSETNPLQARILDGYVQPSTRFSQAGNYYIIQGVRLRFRRTALWLGAAETASSAATPNGDLASITMPSALNANSPCRVTVTNFGLSNGVNYQHGYVALAENADEIQITNAEAFASGAFTSVADSAFKLPRNTNVLRYTPTVTTEVASALLSVTGLSTSARQLAVLANIRNNSASASFLVRVEFFSGWRLVSTRPKPISPYSGAAYPLWYPLGIVAGASQITGYRLALTASAVGAGTLDIDTLVLVNISNPANAILKIIQAEDLPVGYSDFAPFAVTIDHATLTGRTPVVTADVLGPPGWPVGYRGQALIANRAQSLRALVMQTGGESTRDFWRAEQSGEVLNNVVTIERTKAYLTPQ
;
A
#
# COMPACT_ATOMS: atom_id res chain seq x y z
N MET A 1 3.59 -2.31 31.21
CA MET A 1 4.59 -3.40 31.29
C MET A 1 3.87 -4.67 31.72
N ALA A 2 4.13 -5.81 31.10
CA ALA A 2 3.56 -7.09 31.51
C ALA A 2 4.36 -7.70 32.67
N LEU A 3 3.68 -8.13 33.74
CA LEU A 3 4.30 -8.73 34.94
C LEU A 3 4.75 -10.18 34.69
N ASN A 4 4.06 -10.87 33.81
CA ASN A 4 4.37 -12.22 33.32
C ASN A 4 4.24 -12.25 31.79
N THR A 5 4.72 -13.32 31.15
CA THR A 5 4.49 -13.52 29.73
C THR A 5 2.99 -13.65 29.48
N TYR A 6 2.46 -12.77 28.63
CA TYR A 6 1.07 -12.81 28.19
C TYR A 6 1.02 -13.52 26.84
N LEU A 7 0.20 -14.57 26.74
CA LEU A 7 0.01 -15.33 25.52
C LEU A 7 -1.47 -15.72 25.36
N VAL A 8 -2.08 -15.29 24.26
CA VAL A 8 -3.48 -15.57 23.95
C VAL A 8 -3.64 -15.95 22.49
N ILE A 9 -4.47 -16.94 22.19
CA ILE A 9 -4.95 -17.25 20.85
C ILE A 9 -6.45 -16.97 20.81
N THR A 10 -6.92 -16.14 19.87
CA THR A 10 -8.30 -15.68 19.85
C THR A 10 -8.83 -15.47 18.43
N ASP A 11 -10.11 -15.76 18.21
CA ASP A 11 -10.85 -15.36 17.01
C ASP A 11 -11.58 -14.01 17.18
N GLY A 12 -11.35 -13.31 18.30
CA GLY A 12 -12.03 -12.08 18.66
C GLY A 12 -13.30 -12.28 19.49
N THR A 13 -13.75 -13.52 19.69
CA THR A 13 -14.90 -13.85 20.53
C THR A 13 -14.46 -14.39 21.89
N VAL A 14 -15.30 -14.21 22.93
CA VAL A 14 -15.02 -14.76 24.26
C VAL A 14 -14.94 -16.30 24.22
N ALA A 15 -15.82 -16.94 23.44
CA ALA A 15 -15.87 -18.39 23.31
C ALA A 15 -14.69 -18.99 22.51
N GLY A 16 -14.10 -18.21 21.60
CA GLY A 16 -12.93 -18.57 20.81
C GLY A 16 -11.62 -18.00 21.35
N THR A 17 -11.55 -17.65 22.65
CA THR A 17 -10.33 -17.15 23.28
C THR A 17 -9.70 -18.21 24.19
N VAL A 18 -8.42 -18.47 23.95
CA VAL A 18 -7.56 -19.34 24.75
C VAL A 18 -6.42 -18.52 25.33
N THR A 19 -6.42 -18.34 26.65
CA THR A 19 -5.31 -17.72 27.38
C THR A 19 -4.37 -18.78 27.89
N ILE A 20 -3.11 -18.72 27.47
CA ILE A 20 -2.04 -19.62 27.89
C ILE A 20 -1.28 -18.93 29.01
N ALA A 21 -1.43 -19.43 30.24
CA ALA A 21 -0.74 -18.88 31.39
C ALA A 21 0.76 -19.20 31.35
N ALA A 22 1.57 -18.28 31.87
CA ALA A 22 2.99 -18.49 32.07
C ALA A 22 3.27 -19.72 32.95
N TYR A 23 4.43 -20.34 32.77
CA TYR A 23 4.86 -21.48 33.56
C TYR A 23 4.79 -21.17 35.08
N GLY A 24 4.28 -22.13 35.85
CA GLY A 24 4.11 -22.03 37.31
C GLY A 24 2.78 -21.44 37.76
N LEU A 25 1.94 -20.94 36.85
CA LEU A 25 0.58 -20.50 37.15
C LEU A 25 -0.43 -21.61 36.82
N ILE A 26 -1.34 -21.89 37.75
CA ILE A 26 -2.39 -22.89 37.56
C ILE A 26 -3.48 -22.27 36.68
N SER A 27 -3.71 -22.85 35.50
CA SER A 27 -4.80 -22.45 34.60
C SER A 27 -5.21 -23.60 33.67
N LYS A 28 -6.24 -23.38 32.85
CA LYS A 28 -6.71 -24.38 31.88
C LYS A 28 -5.67 -24.70 30.80
N PHE A 29 -4.87 -23.71 30.40
CA PHE A 29 -3.80 -23.85 29.41
C PHE A 29 -2.52 -23.27 30.01
N MET A 30 -1.53 -24.11 30.27
CA MET A 30 -0.30 -23.69 30.94
C MET A 30 0.88 -23.91 30.01
N LEU A 31 1.75 -22.91 29.88
CA LEU A 31 2.98 -23.09 29.12
C LEU A 31 3.89 -24.09 29.83
N ALA A 32 4.46 -25.04 29.08
CA ALA A 32 5.51 -25.90 29.61
C ALA A 32 6.76 -25.08 29.93
N ARG A 33 7.60 -25.58 30.84
CA ARG A 33 8.84 -24.90 31.19
C ARG A 33 9.72 -24.76 29.94
N ASP A 34 10.14 -23.53 29.65
CA ASP A 34 10.94 -23.20 28.46
C ASP A 34 10.33 -23.71 27.14
N GLY A 35 9.01 -23.95 27.13
CA GLY A 35 8.30 -24.64 26.05
C GLY A 35 7.99 -23.78 24.83
N TRP A 36 8.37 -22.49 24.86
CA TRP A 36 8.19 -21.58 23.73
C TRP A 36 9.02 -20.31 23.84
N ALA A 37 9.50 -19.83 22.69
CA ALA A 37 9.97 -18.47 22.46
C ALA A 37 9.51 -18.04 21.06
N PRO A 38 9.21 -16.74 20.84
CA PRO A 38 8.77 -16.27 19.54
C PRO A 38 9.88 -16.39 18.50
N VAL A 39 9.53 -16.92 17.32
CA VAL A 39 10.48 -17.07 16.20
C VAL A 39 10.64 -15.75 15.45
N VAL A 40 11.87 -15.35 15.11
CA VAL A 40 12.10 -14.22 14.18
C VAL A 40 11.94 -14.75 12.76
N PRO A 41 11.08 -14.15 11.90
CA PRO A 41 10.88 -14.62 10.53
C PRO A 41 12.15 -14.44 9.69
N ALA A 42 12.33 -15.26 8.66
CA ALA A 42 13.37 -15.06 7.67
C ALA A 42 12.97 -13.96 6.66
N LEU A 43 13.96 -13.39 5.96
CA LEU A 43 13.72 -12.60 4.76
C LEU A 43 13.12 -13.50 3.67
N SER A 44 12.16 -12.98 2.92
CA SER A 44 11.56 -13.69 1.80
C SER A 44 12.52 -13.71 0.60
N ASP A 45 12.80 -14.90 0.09
CA ASP A 45 13.53 -15.06 -1.19
C ASP A 45 12.63 -14.71 -2.40
N ASN A 46 11.32 -14.58 -2.19
CA ASN A 46 10.35 -14.34 -3.24
C ASN A 46 9.89 -12.87 -3.26
N GLN A 47 10.66 -12.04 -3.95
CA GLN A 47 10.37 -10.60 -4.13
C GLN A 47 9.08 -10.31 -4.94
N LEU A 48 8.48 -11.33 -5.58
CA LEU A 48 7.23 -11.20 -6.33
C LEU A 48 5.99 -11.62 -5.51
N ALA A 49 6.18 -12.20 -4.33
CA ALA A 49 5.06 -12.55 -3.46
C ALA A 49 4.46 -11.29 -2.83
N ALA A 50 3.15 -11.12 -2.95
CA ALA A 50 2.39 -10.00 -2.39
C ALA A 50 2.37 -9.93 -0.83
N GLY A 51 3.21 -10.73 -0.15
CA GLY A 51 3.25 -10.91 1.31
C GLY A 51 4.19 -9.97 2.06
N GLY A 52 5.01 -9.19 1.35
CA GLY A 52 5.99 -8.28 1.94
C GLY A 52 7.40 -8.88 2.01
N GLU A 53 8.28 -8.21 2.75
CA GLU A 53 9.72 -8.50 2.82
C GLU A 53 10.08 -9.79 3.58
N TYR A 54 9.17 -10.29 4.42
CA TYR A 54 9.45 -11.39 5.35
C TYR A 54 8.54 -12.59 5.14
N ASP A 55 9.08 -13.78 5.33
CA ASP A 55 8.33 -15.03 5.22
C ASP A 55 7.52 -15.34 6.49
N ALA A 56 6.45 -16.11 6.30
CA ALA A 56 5.64 -16.60 7.40
C ALA A 56 6.49 -17.43 8.38
N ALA A 57 6.36 -17.17 9.68
CA ALA A 57 7.10 -17.88 10.71
C ALA A 57 6.32 -19.12 11.18
N THR A 58 7.03 -20.23 11.41
CA THR A 58 6.47 -21.42 12.06
C THR A 58 6.78 -21.37 13.55
N GLU A 59 5.75 -21.45 14.37
CA GLU A 59 5.84 -21.48 15.83
C GLU A 59 5.57 -22.91 16.32
N GLU A 60 6.28 -23.33 17.37
CA GLU A 60 6.02 -24.57 18.10
C GLU A 60 5.94 -24.25 19.59
N ILE A 61 4.79 -24.54 20.20
CA ILE A 61 4.49 -24.23 21.60
C ILE A 61 4.16 -25.53 22.32
N GLU A 62 4.88 -25.83 23.38
CA GLU A 62 4.54 -26.92 24.29
C GLU A 62 3.66 -26.41 25.45
N ILE A 63 2.46 -26.98 25.59
CA ILE A 63 1.49 -26.62 26.62
C ILE A 63 0.97 -27.83 27.38
N ASN A 64 0.54 -27.59 28.61
CA ASN A 64 -0.23 -28.54 29.42
C ASN A 64 -1.69 -28.06 29.46
N ILE A 65 -2.63 -28.98 29.25
CA ILE A 65 -4.06 -28.67 29.24
C ILE A 65 -4.71 -29.33 30.44
N ALA A 66 -5.36 -28.54 31.29
CA ALA A 66 -6.05 -29.02 32.49
C ALA A 66 -7.58 -28.89 32.36
N GLY A 67 -8.30 -29.78 33.04
CA GLY A 67 -9.76 -29.76 33.15
C GLY A 67 -10.25 -30.25 34.52
N ALA A 68 -11.47 -29.87 34.87
CA ALA A 68 -12.16 -30.38 36.05
C ALA A 68 -12.58 -31.86 35.90
N SER A 69 -12.76 -32.29 34.65
CA SER A 69 -12.91 -33.69 34.24
C SER A 69 -12.00 -34.01 33.05
N ALA A 70 -11.83 -35.30 32.75
CA ALA A 70 -11.15 -35.73 31.52
C ALA A 70 -11.85 -35.17 30.28
N ALA A 71 -13.20 -35.17 30.26
CA ALA A 71 -13.98 -34.62 29.17
C ALA A 71 -13.72 -33.11 28.97
N ASP A 72 -13.58 -32.35 30.06
CA ASP A 72 -13.27 -30.92 29.98
C ASP A 72 -11.88 -30.64 29.43
N ALA A 73 -10.89 -31.48 29.77
CA ALA A 73 -9.53 -31.38 29.23
C ALA A 73 -9.50 -31.66 27.72
N TYR A 74 -10.21 -32.71 27.27
CA TYR A 74 -10.34 -33.00 25.84
C TYR A 74 -11.16 -31.94 25.09
N ALA A 75 -12.21 -31.37 25.70
CA ALA A 75 -12.98 -30.27 25.12
C ALA A 75 -12.14 -28.99 24.97
N ALA A 76 -11.21 -28.74 25.88
CA ALA A 76 -10.26 -27.63 25.78
C ALA A 76 -9.25 -27.84 24.64
N MET A 77 -8.78 -29.08 24.44
CA MET A 77 -7.94 -29.43 23.31
C MET A 77 -8.70 -29.32 21.97
N ASP A 78 -9.97 -29.73 21.93
CA ASP A 78 -10.84 -29.55 20.77
C ASP A 78 -11.03 -28.08 20.40
N LEU A 79 -11.21 -27.20 21.40
CA LEU A 79 -11.29 -25.75 21.17
C LEU A 79 -10.03 -25.22 20.44
N LEU A 80 -8.83 -25.62 20.87
CA LEU A 80 -7.59 -25.26 20.16
C LEU A 80 -7.56 -25.79 18.73
N SER A 81 -7.98 -27.04 18.52
CA SER A 81 -8.05 -27.63 17.18
C SER A 81 -9.04 -26.88 16.27
N ARG A 82 -10.20 -26.47 16.80
CA ARG A 82 -11.19 -25.67 16.08
C ARG A 82 -10.66 -24.30 15.69
N LEU A 83 -9.88 -23.64 16.56
CA LEU A 83 -9.21 -22.38 16.21
C LEU A 83 -8.18 -22.57 15.09
N MET A 84 -7.41 -23.66 15.10
CA MET A 84 -6.46 -23.95 14.01
C MET A 84 -7.17 -24.26 12.68
N ASP A 85 -8.28 -25.01 12.72
CA ASP A 85 -9.10 -25.24 11.53
C ASP A 85 -9.71 -23.92 11.01
N GLN A 86 -10.23 -23.06 11.90
CA GLN A 86 -10.74 -21.74 11.52
C GLN A 86 -9.66 -20.87 10.87
N ALA A 87 -8.45 -20.83 11.42
CA ALA A 87 -7.32 -20.11 10.83
C ALA A 87 -7.07 -20.59 9.38
N LYS A 88 -7.01 -21.91 9.17
CA LYS A 88 -6.81 -22.52 7.86
C LYS A 88 -7.97 -22.19 6.89
N ARG A 89 -9.22 -22.26 7.37
CA ARG A 89 -10.41 -21.92 6.56
C ARG A 89 -10.44 -20.44 6.18
N HIS A 90 -10.08 -19.55 7.09
CA HIS A 90 -9.97 -18.12 6.82
C HIS A 90 -8.91 -17.87 5.74
N THR A 91 -7.71 -18.43 5.87
CA THR A 91 -6.62 -18.30 4.90
C THR A 91 -7.02 -18.85 3.53
N ALA A 92 -7.70 -20.01 3.49
CA ALA A 92 -8.23 -20.61 2.28
C ALA A 92 -9.43 -19.87 1.66
N GLY A 93 -9.97 -18.84 2.33
CA GLY A 93 -11.05 -18.02 1.81
C GLY A 93 -12.44 -18.60 1.94
N LYS A 94 -12.66 -19.52 2.87
CA LYS A 94 -14.00 -20.03 3.13
C LYS A 94 -14.88 -18.91 3.70
N ARG A 95 -16.17 -18.93 3.35
CA ARG A 95 -17.13 -17.90 3.76
C ARG A 95 -17.33 -17.91 5.28
N PHE A 96 -17.58 -16.73 5.86
CA PHE A 96 -17.94 -16.51 7.27
C PHE A 96 -16.92 -16.98 8.32
N THR A 97 -15.64 -17.08 7.95
CA THR A 97 -14.56 -17.37 8.92
C THR A 97 -13.71 -16.13 9.14
N GLY A 98 -13.68 -15.62 10.37
CA GLY A 98 -12.81 -14.52 10.79
C GLY A 98 -11.36 -14.97 11.02
N PRO A 99 -10.40 -14.02 11.07
CA PRO A 99 -9.01 -14.32 11.36
C PRO A 99 -8.83 -14.84 12.79
N VAL A 100 -7.84 -15.70 12.98
CA VAL A 100 -7.39 -16.12 14.32
C VAL A 100 -6.06 -15.43 14.60
N LEU A 101 -5.97 -14.77 15.75
CA LEU A 101 -4.84 -13.97 16.16
C LEU A 101 -4.12 -14.63 17.33
N MET A 102 -2.80 -14.57 17.29
CA MET A 102 -1.93 -14.79 18.43
C MET A 102 -1.55 -13.43 19.01
N LYS A 103 -1.73 -13.26 20.32
CA LYS A 103 -1.39 -12.06 21.07
C LYS A 103 -0.28 -12.39 22.08
N TYR A 104 0.73 -11.54 22.14
CA TYR A 104 1.95 -11.76 22.91
C TYR A 104 2.44 -10.49 23.60
N SER A 105 2.85 -10.62 24.86
CA SER A 105 3.67 -9.62 25.53
C SER A 105 4.79 -10.28 26.33
N PRO A 106 6.08 -9.93 26.08
CA PRO A 106 7.19 -10.47 26.86
C PRO A 106 7.13 -9.98 28.30
N LYS A 107 7.51 -10.85 29.23
CA LYS A 107 7.71 -10.49 30.64
C LYS A 107 8.70 -9.33 30.76
N GLY A 108 8.33 -8.29 31.50
CA GLY A 108 9.17 -7.10 31.70
C GLY A 108 9.27 -6.19 30.47
N GLY A 109 8.55 -6.49 29.39
CA GLY A 109 8.53 -5.68 28.18
C GLY A 109 7.86 -4.31 28.38
N VAL A 110 8.46 -3.27 27.80
CA VAL A 110 7.89 -1.92 27.75
C VAL A 110 7.14 -1.64 26.44
N VAL A 111 7.42 -2.40 25.39
CA VAL A 111 6.85 -2.20 24.04
C VAL A 111 5.43 -2.74 23.88
N SER A 112 4.97 -3.59 24.79
CA SER A 112 3.62 -4.15 24.81
C SER A 112 3.14 -4.42 26.24
N SER A 113 1.84 -4.66 26.39
CA SER A 113 1.19 -5.04 27.65
C SER A 113 0.06 -6.02 27.39
N GLU A 114 -0.61 -6.49 28.45
CA GLU A 114 -1.83 -7.30 28.31
C GLU A 114 -2.97 -6.50 27.64
N THR A 115 -3.01 -5.18 27.85
CA THR A 115 -3.98 -4.27 27.23
C THR A 115 -3.64 -3.98 25.77
N ASN A 116 -2.34 -3.84 25.45
CA ASN A 116 -1.84 -3.57 24.10
C ASN A 116 -0.78 -4.60 23.72
N PRO A 117 -1.17 -5.87 23.48
CA PRO A 117 -0.24 -6.93 23.15
C PRO A 117 0.25 -6.79 21.70
N LEU A 118 1.41 -7.37 21.41
CA LEU A 118 1.83 -7.63 20.04
C LEU A 118 0.91 -8.68 19.43
N GLN A 119 0.58 -8.55 18.15
CA GLN A 119 -0.38 -9.40 17.48
C GLN A 119 0.19 -9.94 16.17
N ALA A 120 -0.13 -11.19 15.87
CA ALA A 120 0.15 -11.79 14.58
C ALA A 120 -1.02 -12.70 14.19
N ARG A 121 -1.32 -12.78 12.90
CA ARG A 121 -2.39 -13.65 12.42
C ARG A 121 -1.86 -15.07 12.21
N ILE A 122 -2.58 -16.05 12.71
CA ILE A 122 -2.32 -17.47 12.45
C ILE A 122 -2.89 -17.82 11.07
N LEU A 123 -2.08 -18.47 10.23
CA LEU A 123 -2.40 -18.83 8.86
C LEU A 123 -2.95 -20.25 8.78
N ASP A 124 -2.26 -21.19 9.43
CA ASP A 124 -2.66 -22.58 9.58
C ASP A 124 -1.94 -23.21 10.77
N GLY A 125 -2.39 -24.38 11.20
CA GLY A 125 -1.74 -25.11 12.28
C GLY A 125 -2.42 -26.42 12.59
N TYR A 126 -1.88 -27.10 13.59
CA TYR A 126 -2.44 -28.32 14.15
C TYR A 126 -2.05 -28.46 15.62
N VAL A 127 -2.86 -29.23 16.34
CA VAL A 127 -2.61 -29.63 17.72
C VAL A 127 -2.21 -31.10 17.70
N GLN A 128 -1.03 -31.41 18.21
CA GLN A 128 -0.57 -32.77 18.40
C GLN A 128 -0.79 -33.18 19.86
N PRO A 129 -1.71 -34.14 20.12
CA PRO A 129 -1.94 -34.62 21.46
C PRO A 129 -0.72 -35.39 21.99
N SER A 130 -0.56 -35.38 23.31
CA SER A 130 0.42 -36.19 24.01
C SER A 130 -0.22 -37.46 24.55
N THR A 131 0.57 -38.53 24.67
CA THR A 131 0.14 -39.76 25.35
C THR A 131 0.15 -39.63 26.88
N ARG A 132 0.73 -38.55 27.41
CA ARG A 132 0.83 -38.32 28.85
C ARG A 132 -0.44 -37.67 29.38
N PHE A 133 -1.34 -38.51 29.87
CA PHE A 133 -2.50 -38.08 30.63
C PHE A 133 -2.27 -38.39 32.11
N SER A 134 -2.35 -37.39 32.97
CA SER A 134 -2.25 -37.57 34.42
C SER A 134 -3.53 -37.13 35.10
N GLN A 135 -3.87 -37.87 36.15
CA GLN A 135 -4.89 -37.49 37.12
C GLN A 135 -4.16 -37.33 38.45
N ALA A 136 -4.04 -36.09 38.92
CA ALA A 136 -3.41 -35.78 40.19
C ALA A 136 -4.38 -34.94 41.03
N GLY A 137 -4.91 -35.53 42.10
CA GLY A 137 -6.04 -34.95 42.85
C GLY A 137 -7.29 -34.82 41.98
N ASN A 138 -7.98 -33.68 42.07
CA ASN A 138 -9.17 -33.35 41.25
C ASN A 138 -8.83 -32.68 39.90
N TYR A 139 -7.57 -32.76 39.45
CA TYR A 139 -7.13 -32.18 38.18
C TYR A 139 -6.79 -33.26 37.16
N TYR A 140 -7.39 -33.15 35.99
CA TYR A 140 -7.10 -33.99 34.82
C TYR A 140 -6.23 -33.18 33.86
N ILE A 141 -5.01 -33.65 33.59
CA ILE A 141 -4.02 -32.89 32.84
C ILE A 141 -3.48 -33.72 31.68
N ILE A 142 -3.57 -33.17 30.46
CA ILE A 142 -2.86 -33.65 29.28
C ILE A 142 -1.52 -32.90 29.23
N GLN A 143 -0.42 -33.61 29.46
CA GLN A 143 0.91 -33.02 29.59
C GLN A 143 1.70 -33.05 28.27
N GLY A 144 2.32 -31.94 27.89
CA GLY A 144 3.19 -31.87 26.71
C GLY A 144 2.44 -31.91 25.37
N VAL A 145 1.25 -31.31 25.30
CA VAL A 145 0.53 -31.09 24.04
C VAL A 145 1.34 -30.11 23.20
N ARG A 146 1.61 -30.46 21.94
CA ARG A 146 2.37 -29.60 21.03
C ARG A 146 1.43 -28.89 20.08
N LEU A 147 1.47 -27.57 20.11
CA LEU A 147 0.76 -26.71 19.18
C LEU A 147 1.77 -26.19 18.16
N ARG A 148 1.59 -26.55 16.89
CA ARG A 148 2.43 -26.06 15.80
C ARG A 148 1.58 -25.32 14.77
N PHE A 149 1.97 -24.11 14.43
CA PHE A 149 1.23 -23.28 13.48
C PHE A 149 2.16 -22.35 12.71
N ARG A 150 1.71 -21.87 11.56
CA ARG A 150 2.34 -20.76 10.85
C ARG A 150 1.58 -19.49 11.11
N ARG A 151 2.29 -18.39 11.27
CA ARG A 151 1.73 -17.05 11.42
C ARG A 151 2.30 -16.09 10.38
N THR A 152 1.64 -14.94 10.22
CA THR A 152 2.20 -13.80 9.50
C THR A 152 3.56 -13.42 10.09
N ALA A 153 4.46 -12.96 9.23
CA ALA A 153 5.85 -12.72 9.59
C ALA A 153 6.04 -11.74 10.74
N LEU A 154 5.33 -10.61 10.70
CA LEU A 154 5.51 -9.50 11.62
C LEU A 154 4.69 -9.66 12.89
N TRP A 155 5.30 -9.30 14.02
CA TRP A 155 4.58 -9.01 15.26
C TRP A 155 4.18 -7.54 15.26
N LEU A 156 2.88 -7.28 15.30
CA LEU A 156 2.31 -5.95 15.15
C LEU A 156 1.84 -5.39 16.49
N GLY A 157 2.40 -4.24 16.88
CA GLY A 157 2.06 -3.56 18.13
C GLY A 157 1.01 -2.47 17.94
N ALA A 158 1.12 -1.41 18.76
CA ALA A 158 0.25 -0.25 18.65
C ALA A 158 0.48 0.49 17.31
N ALA A 159 -0.62 1.02 16.75
CA ALA A 159 -0.56 1.90 15.60
C ALA A 159 -0.22 3.33 16.01
N GLU A 160 0.43 4.05 15.10
CA GLU A 160 0.62 5.49 15.19
C GLU A 160 0.06 6.16 13.93
N THR A 161 -0.54 7.33 14.08
CA THR A 161 -1.25 8.00 12.99
C THR A 161 -0.73 9.41 12.82
N ALA A 162 -0.59 9.84 11.56
CA ALA A 162 -0.30 11.22 11.21
C ALA A 162 -1.04 11.59 9.91
N SER A 163 -1.32 12.87 9.75
CA SER A 163 -1.98 13.42 8.56
C SER A 163 -1.15 14.55 7.98
N SER A 164 -1.25 14.73 6.67
CA SER A 164 -0.75 15.94 6.01
C SER A 164 -1.68 17.12 6.29
N ALA A 165 -1.19 18.34 6.02
CA ALA A 165 -2.10 19.45 5.73
C ALA A 165 -2.85 19.20 4.40
N ALA A 166 -3.94 19.93 4.18
CA ALA A 166 -4.61 19.98 2.89
C ALA A 166 -3.64 20.48 1.82
N THR A 167 -3.42 19.67 0.78
CA THR A 167 -2.45 19.93 -0.29
C THR A 167 -3.18 19.86 -1.64
N PRO A 168 -2.94 20.79 -2.58
CA PRO A 168 -3.55 20.73 -3.89
C PRO A 168 -3.26 19.40 -4.60
N ASN A 169 -4.25 18.88 -5.34
CA ASN A 169 -4.07 17.70 -6.17
C ASN A 169 -2.88 17.89 -7.13
N GLY A 170 -2.03 16.86 -7.25
CA GLY A 170 -0.80 16.94 -8.03
C GLY A 170 0.38 17.60 -7.32
N ASP A 171 0.24 18.03 -6.07
CA ASP A 171 1.34 18.53 -5.23
C ASP A 171 1.74 17.53 -4.13
N LEU A 172 2.99 17.68 -3.67
CA LEU A 172 3.60 16.77 -2.70
C LEU A 172 3.15 17.10 -1.27
N ALA A 173 2.34 16.22 -0.67
CA ALA A 173 1.94 16.31 0.72
C ALA A 173 3.07 15.83 1.65
N SER A 174 3.33 16.60 2.71
CA SER A 174 4.30 16.23 3.76
C SER A 174 3.59 15.69 4.98
N ILE A 175 4.06 14.55 5.49
CA ILE A 175 3.51 13.85 6.66
C ILE A 175 4.65 13.56 7.61
N THR A 176 4.48 13.87 8.89
CA THR A 176 5.48 13.58 9.93
C THR A 176 4.90 12.59 10.92
N MET A 177 5.37 11.36 10.86
CA MET A 177 5.01 10.31 11.81
C MET A 177 5.58 10.62 13.20
N PRO A 178 4.97 10.12 14.29
CA PRO A 178 5.48 10.36 15.65
C PRO A 178 6.89 9.84 15.91
N SER A 179 7.32 8.79 15.21
CA SER A 179 8.65 8.19 15.39
C SER A 179 9.25 7.65 14.09
N ALA A 180 10.57 7.52 14.02
CA ALA A 180 11.22 6.62 13.07
C ALA A 180 11.21 5.20 13.65
N LEU A 181 11.05 4.20 12.79
CA LEU A 181 11.06 2.79 13.18
C LEU A 181 12.30 2.08 12.61
N ASN A 182 12.69 0.98 13.23
CA ASN A 182 13.82 0.17 12.76
C ASN A 182 13.41 -0.85 11.69
N ALA A 183 12.11 -1.12 11.53
CA ALA A 183 11.57 -2.12 10.62
C ALA A 183 10.42 -1.54 9.80
N ASN A 184 10.32 -2.00 8.53
CA ASN A 184 9.22 -1.67 7.64
C ASN A 184 7.90 -2.13 8.27
N SER A 185 7.05 -1.16 8.60
CA SER A 185 5.81 -1.39 9.33
C SER A 185 4.62 -1.15 8.40
N PRO A 186 3.61 -2.05 8.37
CA PRO A 186 2.45 -1.91 7.48
C PRO A 186 1.70 -0.60 7.72
N CYS A 187 1.28 0.03 6.63
CA CYS A 187 0.57 1.30 6.63
C CYS A 187 -0.83 1.15 6.03
N ARG A 188 -1.81 1.70 6.72
CA ARG A 188 -3.13 2.02 6.17
C ARG A 188 -3.12 3.49 5.76
N VAL A 189 -3.50 3.75 4.51
CA VAL A 189 -3.43 5.09 3.92
C VAL A 189 -4.84 5.52 3.55
N THR A 190 -5.28 6.65 4.09
CA THR A 190 -6.57 7.24 3.75
C THR A 190 -6.34 8.59 3.08
N VAL A 191 -6.87 8.75 1.87
CA VAL A 191 -6.87 10.00 1.11
C VAL A 191 -8.27 10.56 1.13
N THR A 192 -8.46 11.70 1.79
CA THR A 192 -9.73 12.43 1.73
C THR A 192 -9.80 13.31 0.50
N ASN A 193 -11.02 13.70 0.15
CA ASN A 193 -11.31 14.48 -1.05
C ASN A 193 -10.75 13.83 -2.32
N PHE A 194 -10.85 12.52 -2.42
CA PHE A 194 -10.52 11.83 -3.66
C PHE A 194 -11.69 12.02 -4.62
N GLY A 195 -11.46 12.56 -5.81
CA GLY A 195 -12.52 12.75 -6.81
C GLY A 195 -12.91 11.42 -7.47
N LEU A 196 -13.90 10.70 -6.95
CA LEU A 196 -14.68 9.70 -7.71
C LEU A 196 -16.08 10.30 -7.94
N SER A 197 -16.59 10.24 -9.16
CA SER A 197 -17.95 10.72 -9.47
C SER A 197 -18.84 9.56 -9.87
N ASN A 198 -20.12 9.66 -9.53
CA ASN A 198 -21.18 8.97 -10.26
C ASN A 198 -21.31 9.67 -11.62
N GLY A 199 -20.70 9.09 -12.65
CA GLY A 199 -20.54 9.73 -13.95
C GLY A 199 -19.08 9.94 -14.31
N VAL A 200 -18.86 10.21 -15.59
CA VAL A 200 -17.59 9.94 -16.24
C VAL A 200 -16.52 11.05 -15.99
N ASN A 201 -16.79 12.07 -15.18
CA ASN A 201 -15.97 13.29 -15.22
C ASN A 201 -14.60 13.17 -14.54
N TYR A 202 -14.48 12.46 -13.42
CA TYR A 202 -13.16 12.13 -12.85
C TYR A 202 -12.54 10.91 -13.54
N GLN A 203 -11.22 10.94 -13.67
CA GLN A 203 -10.45 9.86 -14.30
C GLN A 203 -9.71 9.01 -13.25
N HIS A 204 -9.16 7.87 -13.71
CA HIS A 204 -8.29 7.03 -12.88
C HIS A 204 -7.22 7.85 -12.15
N GLY A 205 -7.08 7.61 -10.85
CA GLY A 205 -6.12 8.31 -10.01
C GLY A 205 -4.92 7.44 -9.64
N TYR A 206 -3.87 8.09 -9.17
CA TYR A 206 -2.71 7.42 -8.58
C TYR A 206 -2.39 8.02 -7.22
N VAL A 207 -1.94 7.17 -6.30
CA VAL A 207 -1.37 7.56 -5.01
C VAL A 207 0.05 7.05 -4.98
N ALA A 208 1.01 7.96 -4.86
CA ALA A 208 2.41 7.63 -4.62
C ALA A 208 2.77 7.96 -3.17
N LEU A 209 3.55 7.09 -2.54
CA LEU A 209 4.03 7.24 -1.17
C LEU A 209 5.53 6.98 -1.14
N ALA A 210 6.25 7.77 -0.35
CA ALA A 210 7.69 7.63 -0.25
C ALA A 210 8.26 8.02 1.13
N GLU A 211 9.44 7.47 1.43
CA GLU A 211 10.15 7.67 2.70
C GLU A 211 10.78 9.05 2.89
N ASN A 212 10.84 9.91 1.86
CA ASN A 212 11.39 11.27 1.96
C ASN A 212 10.95 12.17 0.79
N ALA A 213 11.32 13.47 0.89
CA ALA A 213 11.13 14.46 -0.17
C ALA A 213 11.94 14.17 -1.44
N ASP A 214 13.11 13.57 -1.29
CA ASP A 214 14.01 13.27 -2.39
C ASP A 214 13.68 11.96 -3.12
N GLU A 215 12.51 11.38 -2.86
CA GLU A 215 12.09 10.12 -3.48
C GLU A 215 11.06 10.34 -4.59
N ILE A 216 10.44 11.52 -4.64
CA ILE A 216 9.45 11.92 -5.64
C ILE A 216 9.86 13.28 -6.21
N GLN A 217 10.13 13.32 -7.51
CA GLN A 217 10.36 14.56 -8.23
C GLN A 217 9.16 14.87 -9.13
N ILE A 218 8.62 16.08 -9.00
CA ILE A 218 7.57 16.63 -9.86
C ILE A 218 8.22 17.66 -10.77
N THR A 219 7.96 17.58 -12.07
CA THR A 219 8.54 18.50 -13.05
C THR A 219 7.45 19.02 -13.98
N ASN A 220 7.33 20.35 -14.04
CA ASN A 220 6.46 21.01 -15.01
C ASN A 220 7.03 20.78 -16.40
N ALA A 221 6.23 20.19 -17.29
CA ALA A 221 6.72 19.67 -18.55
C ALA A 221 7.19 20.78 -19.50
N GLU A 222 6.68 22.02 -19.37
CA GLU A 222 7.07 23.13 -20.25
C GLU A 222 8.59 23.42 -20.24
N ALA A 223 9.29 23.04 -19.18
CA ALA A 223 10.75 23.18 -19.08
C ALA A 223 11.49 22.35 -20.16
N PHE A 224 10.83 21.36 -20.77
CA PHE A 224 11.36 20.57 -21.88
C PHE A 224 11.28 21.26 -23.25
N ALA A 225 10.78 22.51 -23.33
CA ALA A 225 10.59 23.22 -24.59
C ALA A 225 11.90 23.37 -25.39
N SER A 226 11.92 22.80 -26.60
CA SER A 226 12.99 22.93 -27.59
C SER A 226 12.51 22.38 -28.94
N GLY A 227 12.83 23.06 -30.03
CA GLY A 227 12.49 22.60 -31.39
C GLY A 227 10.97 22.41 -31.59
N ALA A 228 10.55 21.17 -31.85
CA ALA A 228 9.15 20.80 -32.05
C ALA A 228 8.30 20.81 -30.75
N PHE A 229 8.94 21.05 -29.61
CA PHE A 229 8.32 21.18 -28.30
C PHE A 229 8.28 22.65 -27.88
N THR A 230 7.09 23.19 -27.64
CA THR A 230 6.88 24.60 -27.28
C THR A 230 6.11 24.71 -25.97
N SER A 231 6.45 25.66 -25.12
CA SER A 231 5.61 26.04 -23.98
C SER A 231 4.40 26.82 -24.49
N VAL A 232 3.19 26.41 -24.11
CA VAL A 232 1.93 27.01 -24.56
C VAL A 232 1.00 27.19 -23.37
N ALA A 233 0.44 28.38 -23.23
CA ALA A 233 -0.62 28.63 -22.26
C ALA A 233 -1.82 27.76 -22.60
N ASP A 234 -2.23 26.90 -21.67
CA ASP A 234 -3.58 26.35 -21.71
C ASP A 234 -4.53 27.33 -21.00
N SER A 235 -5.83 27.18 -21.22
CA SER A 235 -6.80 28.01 -20.50
C SER A 235 -6.58 27.86 -18.98
N ALA A 236 -6.42 28.97 -18.26
CA ALA A 236 -6.24 28.96 -16.80
C ALA A 236 -7.39 28.23 -16.09
N PHE A 237 -8.58 28.22 -16.69
CA PHE A 237 -9.75 27.47 -16.24
C PHE A 237 -9.63 25.95 -16.41
N LYS A 238 -8.54 25.41 -16.98
CA LYS A 238 -8.28 23.96 -17.07
C LYS A 238 -7.29 23.48 -16.01
N LEU A 239 -6.89 24.37 -15.12
CA LEU A 239 -6.07 24.11 -13.93
C LEU A 239 -4.78 23.30 -14.21
N PRO A 240 -3.99 23.61 -15.27
CA PRO A 240 -2.66 23.04 -15.40
C PRO A 240 -1.83 23.32 -14.14
N ARG A 241 -0.87 22.44 -13.81
CA ARG A 241 -0.06 22.59 -12.59
C ARG A 241 0.77 23.86 -12.63
N ASN A 242 1.24 24.20 -13.83
CA ASN A 242 1.81 25.52 -14.12
C ASN A 242 0.92 26.29 -15.09
N THR A 243 1.17 27.57 -15.32
CA THR A 243 0.40 28.39 -16.27
C THR A 243 0.40 27.80 -17.70
N ASN A 244 1.46 27.10 -18.09
CA ASN A 244 1.62 26.53 -19.42
C ASN A 244 1.80 25.02 -19.39
N VAL A 245 1.51 24.40 -20.53
CA VAL A 245 1.79 23.00 -20.83
C VAL A 245 2.87 22.91 -21.92
N LEU A 246 3.56 21.77 -21.97
CA LEU A 246 4.43 21.44 -23.09
C LEU A 246 3.60 20.91 -24.25
N ARG A 247 3.65 21.59 -25.39
CA ARG A 247 3.01 21.15 -26.62
C ARG A 247 4.04 20.58 -27.58
N TYR A 248 3.83 19.33 -28.01
CA TYR A 248 4.53 18.75 -29.15
C TYR A 248 3.68 18.90 -30.42
N THR A 249 4.26 19.55 -31.42
CA THR A 249 3.66 19.70 -32.76
C THR A 249 4.49 18.90 -33.77
N PRO A 250 3.96 17.80 -34.32
CA PRO A 250 4.72 16.94 -35.22
C PRO A 250 5.17 17.67 -36.48
N THR A 251 6.48 17.72 -36.71
CA THR A 251 7.10 18.17 -37.98
C THR A 251 7.57 16.99 -38.84
N VAL A 252 7.75 15.83 -38.22
CA VAL A 252 8.18 14.56 -38.83
C VAL A 252 7.48 13.39 -38.12
N THR A 253 7.46 12.22 -38.76
CA THR A 253 6.97 10.95 -38.16
C THR A 253 8.10 10.09 -37.59
N THR A 254 9.33 10.63 -37.54
CA THR A 254 10.44 10.01 -36.83
C THR A 254 10.52 10.55 -35.41
N GLU A 255 11.26 9.87 -34.55
CA GLU A 255 11.41 10.28 -33.16
C GLU A 255 12.09 11.65 -33.04
N VAL A 256 11.51 12.52 -32.21
CA VAL A 256 12.05 13.84 -31.87
C VAL A 256 12.20 13.93 -30.35
N ALA A 257 13.38 14.36 -29.90
CA ALA A 257 13.66 14.55 -28.49
C ALA A 257 13.43 16.00 -28.06
N SER A 258 12.95 16.18 -26.84
CA SER A 258 12.81 17.49 -26.20
C SER A 258 14.14 18.02 -25.67
N ALA A 259 14.12 19.18 -24.99
CA ALA A 259 15.27 19.64 -24.21
C ALA A 259 15.70 18.59 -23.18
N LEU A 260 16.98 18.60 -22.80
CA LEU A 260 17.50 17.79 -21.70
C LEU A 260 17.37 18.57 -20.39
N LEU A 261 16.75 17.97 -19.38
CA LEU A 261 16.68 18.51 -18.03
C LEU A 261 17.53 17.69 -17.07
N SER A 262 18.09 18.36 -16.06
CA SER A 262 18.76 17.69 -14.95
C SER A 262 17.73 17.07 -13.99
N VAL A 263 18.08 15.93 -13.42
CA VAL A 263 17.37 15.36 -12.27
C VAL A 263 17.84 16.13 -11.04
N THR A 264 16.97 16.97 -10.48
CA THR A 264 17.24 17.77 -9.29
C THR A 264 16.27 17.37 -8.20
N GLY A 265 16.79 16.92 -7.06
CA GLY A 265 15.97 16.56 -5.90
C GLY A 265 15.52 15.10 -5.85
N LEU A 266 16.10 14.20 -6.66
CA LEU A 266 16.03 12.76 -6.37
C LEU A 266 17.25 12.28 -5.59
N SER A 267 17.06 11.26 -4.74
CA SER A 267 18.11 10.64 -3.95
C SER A 267 19.26 10.18 -4.85
N THR A 268 20.49 10.39 -4.40
CA THR A 268 21.68 9.93 -5.12
C THR A 268 21.76 8.41 -5.20
N SER A 269 20.95 7.69 -4.41
CA SER A 269 20.78 6.24 -4.44
C SER A 269 19.73 5.76 -5.44
N ALA A 270 18.94 6.65 -6.05
CA ALA A 270 17.91 6.28 -7.01
C ALA A 270 18.54 5.65 -8.26
N ARG A 271 18.24 4.37 -8.50
CA ARG A 271 18.70 3.59 -9.67
C ARG A 271 17.54 3.09 -10.51
N GLN A 272 16.38 2.92 -9.92
CA GLN A 272 15.14 2.53 -10.58
C GLN A 272 14.10 3.62 -10.38
N LEU A 273 13.58 4.15 -11.50
CA LEU A 273 12.56 5.20 -11.47
C LEU A 273 11.31 4.74 -12.20
N ALA A 274 10.16 4.89 -11.56
CA ALA A 274 8.86 4.86 -12.22
C ALA A 274 8.54 6.26 -12.74
N VAL A 275 7.96 6.32 -13.95
CA VAL A 275 7.64 7.59 -14.61
C VAL A 275 6.16 7.65 -14.93
N LEU A 276 5.51 8.72 -14.46
CA LEU A 276 4.15 9.07 -14.83
C LEU A 276 4.15 10.43 -15.51
N ALA A 277 3.27 10.60 -16.50
CA ALA A 277 3.08 11.88 -17.17
C ALA A 277 1.59 12.17 -17.33
N ASN A 278 1.21 13.42 -17.11
CA ASN A 278 -0.13 13.92 -17.37
C ASN A 278 -0.22 14.43 -18.80
N ILE A 279 -0.96 13.74 -19.66
CA ILE A 279 -0.92 13.92 -21.12
C ILE A 279 -2.34 14.06 -21.67
N ARG A 280 -2.51 14.99 -22.63
CA ARG A 280 -3.71 15.15 -23.45
C ARG A 280 -3.34 15.02 -24.93
N ASN A 281 -4.00 14.10 -25.64
CA ASN A 281 -3.87 14.00 -27.09
C ASN A 281 -4.96 14.84 -27.77
N ASN A 282 -4.58 15.97 -28.36
CA ASN A 282 -5.50 16.88 -29.04
C ASN A 282 -5.80 16.46 -30.50
N SER A 283 -5.48 15.23 -30.88
CA SER A 283 -5.76 14.69 -32.20
C SER A 283 -6.85 13.62 -32.16
N ALA A 284 -7.79 13.74 -33.10
CA ALA A 284 -8.81 12.73 -33.38
C ALA A 284 -8.33 11.59 -34.29
N SER A 285 -7.15 11.72 -34.91
CA SER A 285 -6.65 10.76 -35.92
C SER A 285 -5.22 10.29 -35.69
N ALA A 286 -4.35 11.12 -35.10
CA ALA A 286 -2.97 10.79 -34.82
C ALA A 286 -2.81 10.14 -33.43
N SER A 287 -2.13 8.99 -33.41
CA SER A 287 -1.51 8.44 -32.21
C SER A 287 -0.09 8.99 -32.03
N PHE A 288 0.36 8.99 -30.77
CA PHE A 288 1.71 9.37 -30.37
C PHE A 288 2.36 8.24 -29.60
N LEU A 289 3.64 7.98 -29.84
CA LEU A 289 4.47 7.12 -29.00
C LEU A 289 5.33 8.02 -28.11
N VAL A 290 5.21 7.86 -26.79
CA VAL A 290 5.94 8.66 -25.80
C VAL A 290 6.88 7.76 -25.01
N ARG A 291 8.16 8.12 -24.94
CA ARG A 291 9.09 7.52 -23.97
C ARG A 291 9.90 8.59 -23.28
N VAL A 292 10.50 8.21 -22.15
CA VAL A 292 11.45 9.07 -21.43
C VAL A 292 12.82 8.44 -21.54
N GLU A 293 13.80 9.26 -21.90
CA GLU A 293 15.20 8.88 -21.97
C GLU A 293 15.95 9.49 -20.79
N PHE A 294 16.82 8.71 -20.18
CA PHE A 294 17.55 9.05 -18.95
C PHE A 294 19.04 8.85 -19.17
N PHE A 295 19.83 9.74 -18.60
CA PHE A 295 21.28 9.65 -18.54
C PHE A 295 21.69 9.03 -17.21
N SER A 296 22.22 7.80 -17.27
CA SER A 296 22.79 7.07 -16.14
C SER A 296 24.30 6.98 -16.33
N GLY A 297 25.03 7.93 -15.74
CA GLY A 297 26.43 8.18 -16.10
C GLY A 297 26.56 8.55 -17.58
N TRP A 298 27.35 7.79 -18.34
CA TRP A 298 27.54 7.98 -19.78
C TRP A 298 26.55 7.21 -20.66
N ARG A 299 25.64 6.41 -20.05
CA ARG A 299 24.70 5.56 -20.78
C ARG A 299 23.33 6.19 -20.84
N LEU A 300 22.72 6.14 -22.02
CA LEU A 300 21.30 6.43 -22.21
C LEU A 300 20.49 5.16 -21.91
N VAL A 301 19.53 5.27 -21.01
CA VAL A 301 18.54 4.23 -20.72
C VAL A 301 17.15 4.84 -20.92
N SER A 302 16.20 4.08 -21.46
CA SER A 302 14.88 4.62 -21.79
C SER A 302 13.76 3.71 -21.35
N THR A 303 12.58 4.31 -21.11
CA THR A 303 11.35 3.54 -20.96
C THR A 303 10.93 2.96 -22.32
N ARG A 304 10.09 1.94 -22.30
CA ARG A 304 9.46 1.45 -23.54
C ARG A 304 8.48 2.50 -24.07
N PRO A 305 8.41 2.74 -25.40
CA PRO A 305 7.43 3.66 -25.98
C PRO A 305 6.01 3.30 -25.57
N LYS A 306 5.32 4.27 -24.96
CA LYS A 306 3.93 4.17 -24.56
C LYS A 306 3.05 4.77 -25.65
N PRO A 307 2.14 3.99 -26.28
CA PRO A 307 1.17 4.56 -27.20
C PRO A 307 0.12 5.37 -26.46
N ILE A 308 -0.12 6.57 -26.98
CA ILE A 308 -1.21 7.47 -26.64
C ILE A 308 -2.14 7.50 -27.85
N SER A 309 -3.29 6.84 -27.71
CA SER A 309 -4.25 6.68 -28.80
C SER A 309 -4.89 8.03 -29.18
N PRO A 310 -5.32 8.19 -30.44
CA PRO A 310 -6.20 9.29 -30.82
C PRO A 310 -7.51 9.20 -30.03
N TYR A 311 -8.15 10.35 -29.82
CA TYR A 311 -9.43 10.41 -29.13
C TYR A 311 -10.49 11.01 -30.05
N SER A 312 -11.55 10.27 -30.34
CA SER A 312 -12.60 10.68 -31.30
C SER A 312 -13.57 11.74 -30.77
N GLY A 313 -13.37 12.27 -29.56
CA GLY A 313 -14.19 13.29 -28.89
C GLY A 313 -13.36 14.43 -28.31
N ALA A 314 -13.86 15.12 -27.28
CA ALA A 314 -13.08 16.14 -26.57
C ALA A 314 -11.87 15.48 -25.88
N ALA A 315 -10.67 15.98 -26.15
CA ALA A 315 -9.44 15.43 -25.59
C ALA A 315 -9.36 15.75 -24.09
N TYR A 316 -9.14 14.72 -23.26
CA TYR A 316 -9.06 14.88 -21.80
C TYR A 316 -7.65 14.56 -21.29
N PRO A 317 -7.12 15.32 -20.31
CA PRO A 317 -5.89 14.98 -19.61
C PRO A 317 -6.00 13.65 -18.84
N LEU A 318 -4.98 12.81 -18.95
CA LEU A 318 -4.88 11.54 -18.24
C LEU A 318 -3.45 11.31 -17.72
N TRP A 319 -3.34 10.71 -16.55
CA TRP A 319 -2.07 10.19 -16.04
C TRP A 319 -1.70 8.85 -16.69
N TYR A 320 -0.62 8.87 -17.48
CA TYR A 320 -0.05 7.69 -18.12
C TYR A 320 1.20 7.21 -17.39
N PRO A 321 1.27 5.92 -17.00
CA PRO A 321 2.53 5.32 -16.60
C PRO A 321 3.36 5.07 -17.86
N LEU A 322 4.44 5.83 -18.02
CA LEU A 322 5.37 5.73 -19.15
C LEU A 322 6.35 4.57 -18.99
N GLY A 323 6.43 3.99 -17.79
CA GLY A 323 7.16 2.76 -17.50
C GLY A 323 8.15 2.92 -16.35
N ILE A 324 9.00 1.92 -16.21
CA ILE A 324 10.08 1.87 -15.24
C ILE A 324 11.40 1.85 -16.02
N VAL A 325 12.38 2.60 -15.54
CA VAL A 325 13.77 2.55 -16.04
C VAL A 325 14.69 2.11 -14.92
N ALA A 326 15.75 1.38 -15.27
CA ALA A 326 16.83 1.02 -14.36
C ALA A 326 18.17 1.51 -14.93
N GLY A 327 18.88 2.31 -14.14
CA GLY A 327 20.21 2.80 -14.43
C GLY A 327 21.27 2.03 -13.64
N ALA A 328 22.42 1.76 -14.26
CA ALA A 328 23.58 1.17 -13.59
C ALA A 328 24.30 2.17 -12.66
N SER A 329 24.02 3.46 -12.83
CA SER A 329 24.58 4.58 -12.05
C SER A 329 23.49 5.58 -11.72
N GLN A 330 23.83 6.61 -10.94
CA GLN A 330 22.91 7.70 -10.65
C GLN A 330 22.38 8.30 -11.95
N ILE A 331 21.07 8.54 -11.97
CA ILE A 331 20.38 9.21 -13.06
C ILE A 331 20.55 10.72 -12.86
N THR A 332 21.17 11.39 -13.82
CA THR A 332 21.56 12.81 -13.70
C THR A 332 20.74 13.74 -14.58
N GLY A 333 20.12 13.22 -15.63
CA GLY A 333 19.29 14.00 -16.53
C GLY A 333 18.33 13.13 -17.32
N TYR A 334 17.33 13.76 -17.91
CA TYR A 334 16.28 13.09 -18.65
C TYR A 334 15.59 14.02 -19.65
N ARG A 335 14.95 13.43 -20.65
CA ARG A 335 14.19 14.13 -21.69
C ARG A 335 13.07 13.26 -22.23
N LEU A 336 12.10 13.89 -22.88
CA LEU A 336 11.04 13.21 -23.62
C LEU A 336 11.49 12.90 -25.04
N ALA A 337 11.10 11.74 -25.55
CA ALA A 337 11.26 11.38 -26.96
C ALA A 337 9.90 10.91 -27.51
N LEU A 338 9.42 11.60 -28.54
CA LEU A 338 8.09 11.40 -29.10
C LEU A 338 8.15 11.06 -30.58
N THR A 339 7.28 10.15 -31.00
CA THR A 339 7.04 9.84 -32.42
C THR A 339 5.55 9.98 -32.71
N ALA A 340 5.18 10.79 -33.71
CA ALA A 340 3.80 10.88 -34.18
C ALA A 340 3.54 9.94 -35.35
N SER A 341 2.31 9.44 -35.43
CA SER A 341 1.85 8.65 -36.58
C SER A 341 1.64 9.47 -37.86
N ALA A 342 1.48 10.79 -37.75
CA ALA A 342 1.32 11.70 -38.89
C ALA A 342 1.82 13.13 -38.57
N VAL A 343 2.27 13.84 -39.61
CA VAL A 343 2.67 15.26 -39.53
C VAL A 343 1.44 16.16 -39.65
N GLY A 344 1.36 17.23 -38.85
CA GLY A 344 0.30 18.24 -38.95
C GLY A 344 -1.11 17.77 -38.54
N ALA A 345 -1.27 16.54 -38.07
CA ALA A 345 -2.58 15.95 -37.74
C ALA A 345 -3.05 16.21 -36.31
N GLY A 346 -2.53 17.24 -35.64
CA GLY A 346 -2.86 17.60 -34.25
C GLY A 346 -1.63 17.71 -33.36
N THR A 347 -1.84 17.86 -32.05
CA THR A 347 -0.78 18.09 -31.07
C THR A 347 -0.93 17.18 -29.85
N LEU A 348 0.17 16.99 -29.12
CA LEU A 348 0.17 16.34 -27.83
C LEU A 348 0.58 17.35 -26.76
N ASP A 349 -0.28 17.57 -25.78
CA ASP A 349 0.01 18.43 -24.63
C ASP A 349 0.42 17.57 -23.42
N ILE A 350 1.43 18.02 -22.68
CA ILE A 350 1.93 17.39 -21.47
C ILE A 350 2.03 18.48 -20.40
N ASP A 351 1.40 18.27 -19.25
CA ASP A 351 1.40 19.25 -18.15
C ASP A 351 2.56 18.97 -17.17
N THR A 352 2.59 17.76 -16.63
CA THR A 352 3.49 17.39 -15.53
C THR A 352 4.08 16.01 -15.74
N LEU A 353 5.37 15.86 -15.38
CA LEU A 353 6.04 14.58 -15.20
C LEU A 353 6.29 14.33 -13.72
N VAL A 354 6.11 13.09 -13.30
CA VAL A 354 6.41 12.61 -11.95
C VAL A 354 7.38 11.45 -12.05
N LEU A 355 8.53 11.60 -11.39
CA LEU A 355 9.51 10.55 -11.20
C LEU A 355 9.41 10.06 -9.76
N VAL A 356 9.26 8.75 -9.58
CA VAL A 356 9.26 8.12 -8.26
C VAL A 356 10.41 7.13 -8.20
N ASN A 357 11.28 7.28 -7.21
CA ASN A 357 12.30 6.28 -6.93
C ASN A 357 11.64 5.02 -6.39
N ILE A 358 11.74 3.93 -7.14
CA ILE A 358 11.22 2.62 -6.71
C ILE A 358 12.34 1.65 -6.36
N SER A 359 13.58 2.15 -6.27
CA SER A 359 14.72 1.39 -5.75
C SER A 359 14.58 1.12 -4.25
N ASN A 360 13.88 2.01 -3.54
CA ASN A 360 13.53 1.83 -2.14
C ASN A 360 12.21 1.04 -2.04
N PRO A 361 12.20 -0.15 -1.42
CA PRO A 361 10.99 -0.98 -1.30
C PRO A 361 9.89 -0.35 -0.45
N ALA A 362 10.20 0.69 0.34
CA ALA A 362 9.22 1.43 1.13
C ALA A 362 8.46 2.50 0.31
N ASN A 363 8.89 2.75 -0.94
CA ASN A 363 8.19 3.64 -1.86
C ASN A 363 7.19 2.83 -2.69
N ALA A 364 5.98 3.36 -2.85
CA ALA A 364 4.90 2.66 -3.54
C ALA A 364 4.14 3.60 -4.48
N ILE A 365 3.65 3.06 -5.59
CA ILE A 365 2.67 3.72 -6.46
C ILE A 365 1.49 2.77 -6.65
N LEU A 366 0.30 3.25 -6.34
CA LEU A 366 -0.94 2.52 -6.53
C LEU A 366 -1.83 3.29 -7.50
N LYS A 367 -2.32 2.59 -8.54
CA LYS A 367 -3.39 3.10 -9.38
C LYS A 367 -4.73 2.76 -8.74
N ILE A 368 -5.56 3.77 -8.54
CA ILE A 368 -6.96 3.61 -8.13
C ILE A 368 -7.81 3.71 -9.40
N ILE A 369 -8.52 2.62 -9.72
CA ILE A 369 -9.44 2.55 -10.85
C ILE A 369 -10.74 3.18 -10.38
N GLN A 370 -11.26 4.12 -11.17
CA GLN A 370 -12.55 4.75 -10.92
C GLN A 370 -13.61 3.65 -11.01
N ALA A 371 -14.48 3.58 -10.02
CA ALA A 371 -15.58 2.63 -10.06
C ALA A 371 -16.60 3.14 -11.09
N GLU A 372 -16.75 2.43 -12.21
CA GLU A 372 -17.73 2.78 -13.25
C GLU A 372 -19.17 2.62 -12.75
N ASP A 373 -19.38 1.76 -11.74
CA ASP A 373 -20.69 1.43 -11.16
C ASP A 373 -20.76 1.76 -9.66
N LEU A 374 -20.55 3.03 -9.28
CA LEU A 374 -20.97 3.46 -7.94
C LEU A 374 -22.51 3.36 -7.85
N PRO A 375 -23.09 2.92 -6.71
CA PRO A 375 -24.53 2.67 -6.62
C PRO A 375 -25.35 3.86 -7.11
N VAL A 376 -26.22 3.61 -8.08
CA VAL A 376 -27.05 4.62 -8.75
C VAL A 376 -28.06 5.16 -7.73
N GLY A 377 -27.91 6.42 -7.35
CA GLY A 377 -28.77 7.07 -6.35
C GLY A 377 -28.16 8.34 -5.73
N TYR A 378 -26.86 8.55 -5.93
CA TYR A 378 -26.14 9.69 -5.38
C TYR A 378 -25.92 10.74 -6.48
N SER A 379 -26.63 11.85 -6.37
CA SER A 379 -26.53 13.03 -7.25
C SER A 379 -25.46 14.02 -6.81
N ASP A 380 -24.88 13.82 -5.63
CA ASP A 380 -23.88 14.72 -5.08
C ASP A 380 -22.49 14.23 -5.49
N PHE A 381 -21.88 14.96 -6.41
CA PHE A 381 -20.52 14.76 -6.96
C PHE A 381 -19.41 15.03 -5.93
N ALA A 382 -19.70 14.87 -4.64
CA ALA A 382 -18.79 15.20 -3.56
C ALA A 382 -17.62 14.20 -3.51
N PRO A 383 -16.38 14.68 -3.48
CA PRO A 383 -15.20 13.87 -3.19
C PRO A 383 -15.34 13.10 -1.87
N PHE A 384 -14.94 11.83 -1.83
CA PHE A 384 -15.01 10.96 -0.64
C PHE A 384 -13.59 10.53 -0.23
N ALA A 385 -13.50 9.74 0.84
CA ALA A 385 -12.25 9.16 1.28
C ALA A 385 -11.99 7.82 0.58
N VAL A 386 -10.81 7.65 -0.02
CA VAL A 386 -10.29 6.31 -0.38
C VAL A 386 -9.34 5.84 0.70
N THR A 387 -9.50 4.60 1.13
CA THR A 387 -8.61 3.91 2.06
C THR A 387 -7.93 2.75 1.37
N ILE A 388 -6.59 2.72 1.43
CA ILE A 388 -5.73 1.60 1.08
C ILE A 388 -5.37 0.90 2.39
N ASP A 389 -5.92 -0.27 2.65
CA ASP A 389 -5.71 -1.03 3.88
C ASP A 389 -4.88 -2.28 3.59
N HIS A 390 -3.75 -2.41 4.31
CA HIS A 390 -2.89 -3.60 4.27
C HIS A 390 -3.57 -4.86 4.79
N ALA A 391 -4.57 -4.71 5.67
CA ALA A 391 -5.41 -5.76 6.25
C ALA A 391 -4.64 -6.93 6.91
N THR A 392 -3.38 -6.75 7.31
CA THR A 392 -2.50 -7.87 7.73
C THR A 392 -3.02 -8.65 8.94
N LEU A 393 -3.82 -8.03 9.82
CA LEU A 393 -4.47 -8.68 10.95
C LEU A 393 -5.92 -9.08 10.67
N THR A 394 -6.59 -8.46 9.70
CA THR A 394 -8.05 -8.53 9.52
C THR A 394 -8.49 -9.28 8.27
N GLY A 395 -7.72 -9.21 7.18
CA GLY A 395 -8.08 -9.70 5.86
C GLY A 395 -6.94 -10.43 5.15
N ARG A 396 -7.28 -11.39 4.28
CA ARG A 396 -6.28 -12.24 3.61
C ARG A 396 -5.31 -11.47 2.72
N THR A 397 -5.82 -10.43 2.08
CA THR A 397 -5.11 -9.58 1.12
C THR A 397 -5.45 -8.12 1.41
N PRO A 398 -4.57 -7.18 1.02
CA PRO A 398 -4.88 -5.77 1.07
C PRO A 398 -6.15 -5.44 0.30
N VAL A 399 -6.87 -4.41 0.75
CA VAL A 399 -8.10 -3.94 0.13
C VAL A 399 -8.01 -2.43 -0.08
N VAL A 400 -8.63 -1.96 -1.16
CA VAL A 400 -8.85 -0.54 -1.39
C VAL A 400 -10.35 -0.31 -1.32
N THR A 401 -10.78 0.63 -0.48
CA THR A 401 -12.19 0.96 -0.29
C THR A 401 -12.43 2.45 -0.43
N ALA A 402 -13.67 2.81 -0.76
CA ALA A 402 -14.16 4.17 -0.74
C ALA A 402 -15.29 4.31 0.29
N ASP A 403 -15.27 5.41 1.04
CA ASP A 403 -16.33 5.79 1.96
C ASP A 403 -17.35 6.67 1.24
N VAL A 404 -18.12 6.05 0.37
CA VAL A 404 -19.23 6.70 -0.34
C VAL A 404 -20.41 6.85 0.63
N LEU A 405 -21.23 7.91 0.49
CA LEU A 405 -22.46 8.09 1.28
C LEU A 405 -23.31 6.81 1.24
N GLY A 406 -23.35 6.03 2.32
CA GLY A 406 -23.87 4.66 2.31
C GLY A 406 -23.14 3.77 3.34
N PRO A 407 -23.19 2.43 3.22
CA PRO A 407 -22.38 1.58 4.07
C PRO A 407 -20.89 1.86 3.80
N PRO A 408 -20.08 2.17 4.83
CA PRO A 408 -18.67 2.47 4.68
C PRO A 408 -17.91 1.27 4.09
N GLY A 409 -16.82 1.55 3.36
CA GLY A 409 -15.93 0.50 2.86
C GLY A 409 -16.31 -0.16 1.53
N TRP A 410 -16.87 0.59 0.57
CA TRP A 410 -17.14 0.05 -0.77
C TRP A 410 -15.85 -0.34 -1.50
N PRO A 411 -15.70 -1.57 -2.02
CA PRO A 411 -14.46 -1.99 -2.66
C PRO A 411 -14.22 -1.23 -3.97
N VAL A 412 -12.98 -0.79 -4.19
CA VAL A 412 -12.54 -0.08 -5.39
C VAL A 412 -11.46 -0.90 -6.10
N GLY A 413 -11.55 -0.96 -7.43
CA GLY A 413 -10.54 -1.62 -8.26
C GLY A 413 -9.20 -0.88 -8.16
N TYR A 414 -8.09 -1.62 -8.14
CA TYR A 414 -6.76 -1.01 -8.11
C TYR A 414 -5.75 -1.82 -8.93
N ARG A 415 -4.61 -1.20 -9.25
CA ARG A 415 -3.43 -1.89 -9.80
C ARG A 415 -2.16 -1.43 -9.09
N GLY A 416 -1.23 -2.36 -8.89
CA GLY A 416 -0.02 -2.15 -8.10
C GLY A 416 -0.08 -2.91 -6.77
N GLN A 417 0.87 -2.64 -5.89
CA GLN A 417 0.97 -3.29 -4.58
C GLN A 417 0.28 -2.43 -3.52
N ALA A 418 -0.83 -2.93 -2.97
CA ALA A 418 -1.59 -2.27 -1.90
C ALA A 418 -1.07 -2.61 -0.48
N LEU A 419 -0.16 -3.59 -0.35
CA LEU A 419 0.59 -3.80 0.90
C LEU A 419 1.72 -2.78 0.97
N ILE A 420 1.41 -1.63 1.56
CA ILE A 420 2.34 -0.53 1.77
C ILE A 420 2.96 -0.68 3.15
N ALA A 421 4.29 -0.58 3.24
CA ALA A 421 5.01 -0.61 4.49
C ALA A 421 6.09 0.47 4.50
N ASN A 422 6.36 1.04 5.66
CA ASN A 422 7.30 2.14 5.79
C ASN A 422 7.91 2.19 7.19
N ARG A 423 9.11 2.75 7.34
CA ARG A 423 9.77 2.96 8.64
C ARG A 423 10.20 4.41 8.91
N ALA A 424 10.22 5.26 7.90
CA ALA A 424 10.69 6.64 8.01
C ALA A 424 9.77 7.52 8.86
N GLN A 425 10.33 8.54 9.51
CA GLN A 425 9.55 9.51 10.26
C GLN A 425 8.92 10.56 9.34
N SER A 426 9.67 11.05 8.36
CA SER A 426 9.18 12.00 7.36
C SER A 426 8.68 11.22 6.17
N LEU A 427 7.41 11.36 5.80
CA LEU A 427 6.84 10.72 4.63
C LEU A 427 6.38 11.75 3.62
N ARG A 428 6.28 11.32 2.38
CA ARG A 428 5.67 12.10 1.30
C ARG A 428 4.61 11.30 0.62
N ALA A 429 3.53 11.99 0.27
CA ALA A 429 2.44 11.44 -0.51
C ALA A 429 2.14 12.37 -1.67
N LEU A 430 1.79 11.79 -2.81
CA LEU A 430 1.35 12.52 -3.99
C LEU A 430 0.08 11.88 -4.53
N VAL A 431 -0.97 12.66 -4.60
CA VAL A 431 -2.25 12.26 -5.18
C VAL A 431 -2.34 12.87 -6.58
N MET A 432 -2.54 12.03 -7.59
CA MET A 432 -2.58 12.41 -8.99
C MET A 432 -3.94 12.05 -9.56
N GLN A 433 -4.78 13.05 -9.83
CA GLN A 433 -6.10 12.86 -10.44
C GLN A 433 -6.33 13.91 -11.52
N THR A 434 -7.22 13.63 -12.46
CA THR A 434 -7.66 14.56 -13.51
C THR A 434 -9.17 14.57 -13.62
N GLY A 435 -9.71 15.61 -14.25
CA GLY A 435 -11.15 15.86 -14.35
C GLY A 435 -11.72 16.63 -13.15
N GLY A 436 -13.03 16.78 -13.10
CA GLY A 436 -13.69 17.61 -12.10
C GLY A 436 -15.16 17.30 -11.99
N GLU A 437 -15.87 17.98 -11.10
CA GLU A 437 -17.33 17.89 -11.00
C GLU A 437 -17.99 18.28 -12.33
N SER A 438 -17.44 19.31 -12.99
CA SER A 438 -18.06 19.95 -14.15
C SER A 438 -17.64 19.36 -15.52
N THR A 439 -16.38 18.95 -15.69
CA THR A 439 -15.85 18.40 -16.95
C THR A 439 -14.62 17.52 -16.73
N ARG A 440 -14.28 16.67 -17.71
CA ARG A 440 -13.06 15.86 -17.75
C ARG A 440 -11.81 16.64 -18.18
N ASP A 441 -11.97 17.87 -18.66
CA ASP A 441 -10.89 18.60 -19.33
C ASP A 441 -9.79 19.13 -18.40
N PHE A 442 -9.96 19.02 -17.07
CA PHE A 442 -9.01 19.57 -16.11
C PHE A 442 -7.77 18.70 -15.97
N TRP A 443 -6.60 19.33 -15.92
CA TRP A 443 -5.31 18.69 -15.69
C TRP A 443 -5.14 18.19 -14.26
N ARG A 444 -5.88 18.76 -13.31
CA ARG A 444 -5.90 18.37 -11.90
C ARG A 444 -7.34 18.18 -11.46
N ALA A 445 -7.57 17.35 -10.44
CA ALA A 445 -8.91 17.19 -9.88
C ALA A 445 -9.50 18.55 -9.49
N GLU A 446 -10.73 18.83 -9.92
CA GLU A 446 -11.42 20.11 -9.72
C GLU A 446 -12.72 19.95 -8.94
N GLN A 447 -12.95 20.85 -7.98
CA GLN A 447 -14.24 21.01 -7.31
C GLN A 447 -14.57 22.50 -7.19
N SER A 448 -15.79 22.87 -7.58
CA SER A 448 -16.30 24.25 -7.49
C SER A 448 -15.41 25.32 -8.14
N GLY A 449 -14.77 25.00 -9.27
CA GLY A 449 -13.89 25.86 -10.07
C GLY A 449 -12.42 25.86 -9.62
N GLU A 450 -12.09 25.16 -8.54
CA GLU A 450 -10.78 25.21 -7.90
C GLU A 450 -10.10 23.83 -7.87
N VAL A 451 -8.78 23.81 -7.72
CA VAL A 451 -8.03 22.56 -7.55
C VAL A 451 -8.45 21.90 -6.23
N LEU A 452 -8.84 20.64 -6.32
CA LEU A 452 -9.23 19.83 -5.18
C LEU A 452 -8.05 19.66 -4.23
N ASN A 453 -8.26 19.94 -2.95
CA ASN A 453 -7.22 19.75 -1.93
C ASN A 453 -7.40 18.40 -1.24
N ASN A 454 -6.35 17.58 -1.24
CA ASN A 454 -6.30 16.28 -0.61
C ASN A 454 -5.65 16.35 0.78
N VAL A 455 -6.18 15.56 1.73
CA VAL A 455 -5.47 15.25 2.98
C VAL A 455 -5.13 13.76 2.96
N VAL A 456 -3.87 13.44 3.24
CA VAL A 456 -3.41 12.06 3.34
C VAL A 456 -3.14 11.73 4.80
N THR A 457 -3.86 10.75 5.31
CA THR A 457 -3.68 10.19 6.66
C THR A 457 -3.02 8.82 6.54
N ILE A 458 -1.96 8.60 7.32
CA ILE A 458 -1.25 7.33 7.40
C ILE A 458 -1.37 6.82 8.82
N GLU A 459 -1.95 5.64 8.98
CA GLU A 459 -1.90 4.85 10.20
C GLU A 459 -0.88 3.72 10.00
N ARG A 460 0.18 3.71 10.80
CA ARG A 460 1.27 2.75 10.72
C ARG A 460 1.27 1.83 11.93
N THR A 461 1.10 0.53 11.70
CA THR A 461 1.12 -0.47 12.78
C THR A 461 2.54 -0.98 13.01
N LYS A 462 3.12 -0.64 14.17
CA LYS A 462 4.55 -0.88 14.46
C LYS A 462 4.91 -2.37 14.39
N ALA A 463 5.89 -2.71 13.56
CA ALA A 463 6.42 -4.06 13.43
C ALA A 463 7.59 -4.30 14.40
N TYR A 464 7.61 -5.51 14.98
CA TYR A 464 8.62 -5.98 15.91
C TYR A 464 9.12 -7.39 15.54
N LEU A 465 10.26 -7.77 16.12
CA LEU A 465 10.89 -9.08 15.94
C LEU A 465 11.13 -9.41 14.47
N THR A 466 11.82 -8.52 13.76
CA THR A 466 12.27 -8.71 12.38
C THR A 466 13.77 -8.95 12.35
N PRO A 467 14.31 -9.63 11.32
CA PRO A 467 15.72 -9.56 10.96
C PRO A 467 16.19 -8.10 10.85
N GLN A 468 17.45 -7.85 11.17
CA GLN A 468 18.11 -6.55 10.94
C GLN A 468 19.11 -6.65 9.80
#